data_AF-A0A1S8WS97-F1
#
_entry.id   AF-A0A1S8WS97-F1
#
_cell.length_a   1.000
_cell.length_b   1.000
_cell.length_c   1.000
_cell.angle_alpha   90.00
_cell.angle_beta   90.00
_cell.angle_gamma   90.00
#
_symmetry.space_group_name_H-M   'P 1'
#
loop_
_entity.id
_entity.type
_entity.pdbx_description
1 polymer ?
#
loop_
_entity_poly.entity_id
_entity_poly.type
_entity_poly.pdbx_seq_one_letter_code
_entity_poly.pdbx_strand_id
1 'polypeptide(L)'
;MSLTLDEDAKFIRDLCSFDFRLKTFSCWPFDNKCNCTADRMAHSGFFHPKNGSEDLAQCFVCFKELDGWEPDMPFIIFMFPTVVGRSFERYLRSYMKYLIDQLLTTSMHIYYADDPEKEHKSHSPNCPFLTSKPYEEMTAREGLHMDIIRYANYLHWHKEKSVETTELMMKEKLAAIRTVLGGRFTRARRVGRNDQTVQSIAASELSTCSLRSVRSTRSKRGNPG
;
A
#
# COMPACT_ATOMS: atom_id res chain seq x y z
N MET A 1 -7.05 18.76 8.71
CA MET A 1 -5.90 18.95 9.60
C MET A 1 -4.96 19.90 8.88
N SER A 2 -5.00 21.20 9.19
CA SER A 2 -4.20 22.21 8.48
C SER A 2 -2.92 22.48 9.26
N LEU A 3 -1.83 21.80 8.88
CA LEU A 3 -0.51 22.40 9.06
C LEU A 3 -0.43 23.60 8.11
N THR A 4 0.34 24.61 8.48
CA THR A 4 0.52 25.77 7.60
C THR A 4 1.34 25.34 6.38
N LEU A 5 1.08 25.92 5.20
CA LEU A 5 1.83 25.60 3.96
C LEU A 5 3.35 25.68 4.17
N ASP A 6 3.79 26.55 5.07
CA ASP A 6 5.19 26.76 5.44
C ASP A 6 5.79 25.58 6.22
N GLU A 7 5.01 24.94 7.11
CA GLU A 7 5.44 23.76 7.85
C GLU A 7 5.53 22.53 6.96
N ASP A 8 4.58 22.37 6.04
CA ASP A 8 4.59 21.29 5.06
C ASP A 8 5.78 21.46 4.11
N ALA A 9 6.03 22.67 3.59
CA ALA A 9 7.18 22.93 2.73
C ALA A 9 8.52 22.65 3.44
N LYS A 10 8.63 23.02 4.73
CA LYS A 10 9.81 22.69 5.53
C LYS A 10 9.99 21.18 5.68
N PHE A 11 8.93 20.46 6.03
CA PHE A 11 8.99 19.00 6.17
C PHE A 11 9.37 18.31 4.86
N ILE A 12 8.76 18.71 3.74
CA ILE A 12 9.08 18.18 2.42
C ILE A 12 10.54 18.43 2.09
N ARG A 13 11.05 19.65 2.30
CA ARG A 13 12.48 19.94 2.07
C ARG A 13 13.39 19.05 2.92
N ASP A 14 13.09 18.91 4.20
CA ASP A 14 13.93 18.14 5.14
C ASP A 14 14.02 16.65 4.73
N LEU A 15 13.02 16.07 4.03
CA LEU A 15 13.05 14.71 3.47
C LEU A 15 14.12 14.46 2.37
N CYS A 16 14.78 15.50 1.84
CA CYS A 16 15.94 15.30 0.97
C CYS A 16 17.07 14.54 1.69
N SER A 17 17.22 14.76 2.99
CA SER A 17 18.23 14.10 3.81
C SER A 17 17.85 12.65 4.08
N PHE A 18 18.78 11.74 3.80
CA PHE A 18 18.64 10.34 4.17
C PHE A 18 18.33 10.15 5.66
N ASP A 19 19.08 10.82 6.55
CA ASP A 19 18.90 10.71 8.00
C ASP A 19 17.51 11.16 8.45
N PHE A 20 16.97 12.19 7.79
CA PHE A 20 15.64 12.68 8.10
C PHE A 20 14.56 11.67 7.66
N ARG A 21 14.72 11.05 6.48
CA ARG A 21 13.85 9.94 6.05
C ARG A 21 13.93 8.77 7.02
N LEU A 22 15.13 8.33 7.40
CA LEU A 22 15.32 7.23 8.34
C LEU A 22 14.63 7.49 9.69
N LYS A 23 14.71 8.72 10.21
CA LYS A 23 14.04 9.12 11.46
C LYS A 23 12.51 8.99 11.40
N THR A 24 11.90 9.02 10.23
CA THR A 24 10.45 8.85 10.10
C THR A 24 9.98 7.44 10.46
N PHE A 25 10.87 6.44 10.36
CA PHE A 25 10.59 5.03 10.61
C PHE A 25 10.67 4.63 12.10
N SER A 26 10.31 5.52 13.03
CA SER A 26 10.46 5.27 14.48
C SER A 26 9.63 4.08 15.00
N CYS A 27 8.55 3.74 14.32
CA CYS A 27 7.64 2.63 14.68
C CYS A 27 7.49 1.61 13.54
N TRP A 28 8.52 1.45 12.71
CA TRP A 28 8.47 0.56 11.55
C TRP A 28 8.44 -0.92 11.99
N PRO A 29 7.52 -1.74 11.45
CA PRO A 29 7.28 -3.09 11.97
C PRO A 29 8.35 -4.13 11.61
N PHE A 30 9.27 -3.83 10.68
CA PHE A 30 10.27 -4.78 10.19
C PHE A 30 11.66 -4.52 10.76
N ASP A 31 12.25 -5.57 11.33
CA ASP A 31 13.56 -5.55 11.98
C ASP A 31 14.72 -5.80 10.98
N ASN A 32 15.94 -5.78 11.50
CA ASN A 32 17.20 -5.92 10.76
C ASN A 32 17.35 -7.22 9.95
N LYS A 33 16.42 -8.17 10.07
CA LYS A 33 16.43 -9.43 9.32
C LYS A 33 15.59 -9.36 8.04
N CYS A 34 14.79 -8.30 7.84
CA CYS A 34 14.03 -8.09 6.61
C CYS A 34 14.83 -7.36 5.53
N ASN A 35 14.60 -7.70 4.27
CA ASN A 35 14.98 -6.88 3.11
C ASN A 35 14.30 -5.48 3.11
N CYS A 36 13.17 -5.35 3.80
CA CYS A 36 12.31 -4.18 3.95
C CYS A 36 12.59 -3.34 5.23
N THR A 37 13.84 -3.33 5.70
CA THR A 37 14.26 -2.55 6.88
C THR A 37 14.09 -1.05 6.68
N ALA A 38 13.91 -0.30 7.77
CA ALA A 38 13.82 1.16 7.76
C ALA A 38 14.98 1.84 7.00
N ASP A 39 16.20 1.31 7.15
CA ASP A 39 17.40 1.75 6.45
C ASP A 39 17.27 1.62 4.92
N ARG A 40 16.89 0.42 4.46
CA ARG A 40 16.70 0.13 3.03
C ARG A 40 15.53 0.90 2.44
N MET A 41 14.45 1.08 3.21
CA MET A 41 13.33 1.93 2.84
C MET A 41 13.79 3.38 2.60
N ALA A 42 14.54 3.96 3.56
CA ALA A 42 15.06 5.31 3.46
C ALA A 42 16.07 5.48 2.30
N HIS A 43 16.90 4.47 2.04
CA HIS A 43 17.83 4.42 0.91
C HIS A 43 17.09 4.39 -0.44
N SER A 44 16.00 3.63 -0.54
CA SER A 44 15.15 3.59 -1.73
C SER A 44 14.23 4.79 -1.89
N GLY A 45 14.42 5.83 -1.07
CA GLY A 45 13.70 7.10 -1.17
C GLY A 45 12.34 7.11 -0.49
N PHE A 46 12.05 6.13 0.38
CA PHE A 46 10.82 6.11 1.17
C PHE A 46 10.98 6.83 2.51
N PHE A 47 9.86 7.32 3.03
CA PHE A 47 9.68 7.75 4.41
C PHE A 47 8.33 7.23 4.92
N HIS A 48 8.16 7.17 6.24
CA HIS A 48 6.93 6.75 6.89
C HIS A 48 6.08 7.98 7.28
N PRO A 49 4.88 8.19 6.69
CA PRO A 49 4.04 9.33 7.01
C PRO A 49 3.47 9.24 8.44
N LYS A 50 3.47 10.36 9.20
CA LYS A 50 2.99 10.39 10.59
C LYS A 50 1.54 9.92 10.80
N ASN A 51 0.69 10.10 9.79
CA ASN A 51 -0.73 9.73 9.83
C ASN A 51 -1.04 8.52 8.92
N GLY A 52 -0.04 7.71 8.59
CA GLY A 52 -0.18 6.51 7.77
C GLY A 52 -0.67 5.28 8.52
N SER A 53 -0.94 4.18 7.81
CA SER A 53 -1.01 2.84 8.43
C SER A 53 0.37 2.41 8.93
N GLU A 54 0.42 1.38 9.77
CA GLU A 54 1.63 0.89 10.45
C GLU A 54 2.82 0.62 9.51
N ASP A 55 2.55 0.18 8.29
CA ASP A 55 3.52 -0.18 7.27
C ASP A 55 3.42 0.72 6.02
N LEU A 56 2.74 1.87 6.11
CA LEU A 56 2.68 2.79 4.98
C LEU A 56 4.05 3.42 4.73
N ALA A 57 4.52 3.33 3.50
CA ALA A 57 5.72 4.01 3.04
C ALA A 57 5.39 4.90 1.84
N GLN A 58 6.02 6.08 1.79
CA GLN A 58 5.81 7.04 0.72
C GLN A 58 7.14 7.54 0.16
N CYS A 59 7.27 7.62 -1.17
CA CYS A 59 8.47 8.18 -1.79
C CYS A 59 8.52 9.70 -1.62
N PHE A 60 9.66 10.28 -1.23
CA PHE A 60 9.77 11.74 -1.06
C PHE A 60 9.80 12.55 -2.38
N VAL A 61 10.00 11.92 -3.54
CA VAL A 61 10.08 12.59 -4.85
C VAL A 61 8.81 12.40 -5.67
N CYS A 62 8.37 11.15 -5.85
CA CYS A 62 7.17 10.86 -6.64
C CYS A 62 5.89 10.77 -5.79
N PHE A 63 5.99 10.82 -4.46
CA PHE A 63 4.86 10.75 -3.52
C PHE A 63 3.97 9.50 -3.65
N LYS A 64 4.47 8.46 -4.33
CA LYS A 64 3.81 7.16 -4.40
C LYS A 64 3.75 6.52 -3.01
N GLU A 65 2.53 6.20 -2.57
CA GLU A 65 2.23 5.47 -1.34
C GLU A 65 2.20 3.95 -1.63
N LEU A 66 2.86 3.16 -0.78
CA LEU A 66 2.87 1.69 -0.80
C LEU A 66 2.67 1.17 0.63
N ASP A 67 1.73 0.24 0.79
CA ASP A 67 1.43 -0.49 2.03
C ASP A 67 1.41 -2.02 1.76
N GLY A 68 1.33 -2.82 2.81
CA GLY A 68 1.32 -4.28 2.75
C GLY A 68 2.70 -4.90 2.54
N TRP A 69 3.73 -4.39 3.24
CA TRP A 69 5.10 -4.90 3.12
C TRP A 69 5.24 -6.26 3.80
N GLU A 70 5.89 -7.21 3.14
CA GLU A 70 6.04 -8.59 3.64
C GLU A 70 7.48 -8.86 4.11
N PRO A 71 7.68 -9.38 5.35
CA PRO A 71 8.99 -9.74 5.85
C PRO A 71 9.52 -11.04 5.26
N ASP A 72 10.84 -11.24 5.39
CA ASP A 72 11.50 -12.48 4.99
C ASP A 72 11.00 -13.58 5.94
N MET A 73 10.07 -14.41 5.48
CA MET A 73 9.57 -15.52 6.28
C MET A 73 10.48 -16.74 6.08
N PRO A 74 11.25 -17.17 7.10
CA PRO A 74 11.91 -18.47 7.04
C PRO A 74 10.82 -19.55 7.10
N PHE A 75 10.71 -20.36 6.04
CA PHE A 75 9.70 -21.41 5.83
C PHE A 75 9.57 -22.49 6.94
N ILE A 76 10.23 -22.38 8.09
CA ILE A 76 10.39 -23.48 9.07
C ILE A 76 9.45 -23.39 10.29
N ILE A 77 8.74 -22.28 10.53
CA ILE A 77 8.04 -22.10 11.82
C ILE A 77 6.59 -22.66 11.84
N PHE A 78 6.00 -22.99 10.68
CA PHE A 78 4.62 -23.51 10.62
C PHE A 78 4.47 -25.04 10.55
N MET A 79 5.56 -25.81 10.62
CA MET A 79 5.46 -27.27 10.50
C MET A 79 6.17 -28.05 11.62
N PHE A 80 5.85 -27.70 12.87
CA PHE A 80 6.03 -28.64 13.97
C PHE A 80 4.71 -28.81 14.72
N PRO A 81 3.81 -29.72 14.27
CA PRO A 81 2.91 -30.33 15.22
C PRO A 81 3.78 -31.14 16.19
N THR A 82 3.66 -30.86 17.48
CA THR A 82 4.25 -31.64 18.57
C THR A 82 3.81 -33.09 18.45
N VAL A 83 4.61 -33.94 17.79
CA VAL A 83 4.39 -35.39 17.72
C VAL A 83 5.58 -36.08 18.38
N VAL A 84 5.40 -36.39 19.66
CA VAL A 84 6.19 -37.37 20.39
C VAL A 84 5.73 -38.75 19.94
N GLY A 85 6.56 -39.52 19.23
CA GLY A 85 6.22 -40.91 18.92
C GLY A 85 6.98 -41.53 17.75
N ARG A 86 7.48 -42.75 17.96
CA ARG A 86 8.35 -43.51 17.06
C ARG A 86 7.69 -43.81 15.70
N SER A 87 7.99 -43.00 14.67
CA SER A 87 8.11 -43.41 13.25
C SER A 87 8.72 -42.28 12.39
N PHE A 88 9.80 -41.69 12.89
CA PHE A 88 10.37 -40.44 12.37
C PHE A 88 10.93 -40.57 10.94
N GLU A 89 11.50 -41.72 10.57
CA GLU A 89 12.17 -41.88 9.27
C GLU A 89 11.23 -41.93 8.06
N ARG A 90 10.03 -42.51 8.21
CA ARG A 90 9.06 -42.60 7.11
C ARG A 90 8.35 -41.27 6.89
N TYR A 91 8.11 -40.55 7.98
CA TYR A 91 7.62 -39.18 7.96
C TYR A 91 8.66 -38.25 7.33
N LEU A 92 9.93 -38.29 7.75
CA LEU A 92 11.02 -37.51 7.16
C LEU A 92 11.21 -37.81 5.66
N ARG A 93 11.13 -39.06 5.21
CA ARG A 93 11.26 -39.38 3.78
C ARG A 93 10.08 -38.88 2.95
N SER A 94 8.85 -39.03 3.46
CA SER A 94 7.66 -38.50 2.78
C SER A 94 7.64 -36.96 2.81
N TYR A 95 8.12 -36.36 3.88
CA TYR A 95 8.20 -34.93 4.09
C TYR A 95 9.31 -34.29 3.26
N MET A 96 10.49 -34.91 3.20
CA MET A 96 11.60 -34.51 2.33
C MET A 96 11.25 -34.69 0.86
N LYS A 97 10.53 -35.76 0.50
CA LYS A 97 10.03 -35.94 -0.87
C LYS A 97 8.97 -34.90 -1.23
N TYR A 98 8.05 -34.59 -0.31
CA TYR A 98 7.08 -33.52 -0.49
C TYR A 98 7.76 -32.13 -0.59
N LEU A 99 8.77 -31.84 0.23
CA LEU A 99 9.60 -30.64 0.14
C LEU A 99 10.35 -30.56 -1.19
N ILE A 100 10.97 -31.65 -1.63
CA ILE A 100 11.69 -31.73 -2.92
C ILE A 100 10.72 -31.60 -4.10
N ASP A 101 9.55 -32.23 -4.05
CA ASP A 101 8.50 -32.11 -5.08
C ASP A 101 7.91 -30.69 -5.10
N GLN A 102 7.74 -30.02 -3.95
CA GLN A 102 7.32 -28.62 -3.86
C GLN A 102 8.39 -27.62 -4.36
N LEU A 103 9.68 -27.92 -4.15
CA LEU A 103 10.81 -27.15 -4.67
C LEU A 103 10.99 -27.30 -6.21
N LEU A 104 10.44 -28.35 -6.82
CA LEU A 104 10.68 -28.70 -8.23
C LEU A 104 9.48 -28.51 -9.17
N THR A 105 8.24 -28.38 -8.66
CA THR A 105 7.02 -28.38 -9.52
C THR A 105 6.25 -27.07 -9.57
N THR A 106 6.63 -26.06 -8.80
CA THR A 106 6.14 -24.69 -8.99
C THR A 106 7.34 -23.80 -9.29
N SER A 107 7.19 -22.86 -10.21
CA SER A 107 8.09 -21.71 -10.31
C SER A 107 8.19 -21.10 -8.92
N MET A 108 9.28 -21.46 -8.24
CA MET A 108 9.47 -21.36 -6.82
C MET A 108 9.67 -19.88 -6.46
N HIS A 109 8.56 -19.14 -6.39
CA HIS A 109 8.47 -17.93 -5.57
C HIS A 109 8.60 -18.36 -4.12
N ILE A 110 9.83 -18.71 -3.72
CA ILE A 110 10.29 -18.49 -2.36
C ILE A 110 9.92 -17.03 -2.11
N TYR A 111 8.99 -16.77 -1.18
CA TYR A 111 8.61 -15.42 -0.78
C TYR A 111 9.87 -14.74 -0.25
N TYR A 112 10.55 -14.01 -1.12
CA TYR A 112 11.56 -13.04 -0.78
C TYR A 112 10.83 -11.88 -0.12
N ALA A 113 11.36 -11.35 0.98
CA ALA A 113 10.90 -10.06 1.48
C ALA A 113 10.92 -9.03 0.36
N ASP A 114 9.96 -8.13 0.45
CA ASP A 114 9.83 -7.04 -0.49
C ASP A 114 11.14 -6.24 -0.53
N ASP A 115 11.63 -5.99 -1.74
CA ASP A 115 12.81 -5.19 -2.00
C ASP A 115 12.38 -3.75 -2.28
N PRO A 116 12.70 -2.79 -1.40
CA PRO A 116 12.15 -1.44 -1.54
C PRO A 116 12.51 -0.77 -2.87
N GLU A 117 13.71 -1.01 -3.40
CA GLU A 117 14.12 -0.44 -4.68
C GLU A 117 13.35 -1.06 -5.86
N LYS A 118 13.19 -2.39 -5.86
CA LYS A 118 12.39 -3.07 -6.90
C LYS A 118 10.93 -2.67 -6.86
N GLU A 119 10.36 -2.53 -5.67
CA GLU A 119 8.98 -2.08 -5.49
C GLU A 119 8.81 -0.63 -5.96
N HIS A 120 9.74 0.25 -5.63
CA HIS A 120 9.74 1.62 -6.14
C HIS A 120 9.77 1.64 -7.68
N LYS A 121 10.67 0.89 -8.30
CA LYS A 121 10.78 0.80 -9.76
C LYS A 121 9.55 0.19 -10.42
N SER A 122 8.93 -0.80 -9.80
CA SER A 122 7.71 -1.46 -10.28
C SER A 122 6.51 -0.49 -10.26
N HIS A 123 6.35 0.28 -9.19
CA HIS A 123 5.19 1.12 -8.95
C HIS A 123 5.34 2.58 -9.45
N SER A 124 6.58 3.04 -9.66
CA SER A 124 6.90 4.37 -10.14
C SER A 124 8.21 4.35 -10.96
N PRO A 125 8.23 3.66 -12.12
CA PRO A 125 9.45 3.49 -12.92
C PRO A 125 10.05 4.79 -13.43
N ASN A 126 9.22 5.84 -13.58
CA ASN A 126 9.63 7.15 -14.06
C ASN A 126 9.97 8.13 -12.92
N CYS A 127 10.08 7.65 -11.68
CA CYS A 127 10.47 8.50 -10.57
C CYS A 127 11.88 9.07 -10.80
N PRO A 128 12.08 10.41 -10.78
CA PRO A 128 13.40 11.02 -10.98
C PRO A 128 14.45 10.57 -9.97
N PHE A 129 14.03 10.15 -8.77
CA PHE A 129 14.92 9.63 -7.75
C PHE A 129 15.71 8.39 -8.21
N LEU A 130 15.09 7.53 -9.03
CA LEU A 130 15.69 6.26 -9.46
C LEU A 130 16.87 6.44 -10.42
N THR A 131 16.99 7.61 -11.05
CA THR A 131 18.07 7.92 -12.01
C THR A 131 18.98 9.04 -11.55
N SER A 132 18.60 9.76 -10.50
CA SER A 132 19.38 10.86 -9.94
C SER A 132 20.49 10.37 -9.01
N LYS A 133 21.60 11.10 -8.98
CA LYS A 133 22.60 10.99 -7.90
C LYS A 133 22.02 11.45 -6.55
N PRO A 134 22.66 11.11 -5.42
CA PRO A 134 22.27 11.62 -4.11
C PRO A 134 22.15 13.15 -4.07
N TYR A 135 21.22 13.67 -3.27
CA TYR A 135 20.92 15.10 -3.22
C TYR A 135 22.13 15.93 -2.76
N GLU A 136 22.93 15.36 -1.86
CA GLU A 136 24.17 15.94 -1.31
C GLU A 136 25.26 16.12 -2.38
N GLU A 137 25.18 15.39 -3.49
CA GLU A 137 26.13 15.43 -4.61
C GLU A 137 25.62 16.27 -5.79
N MET A 138 24.41 16.83 -5.69
CA MET A 138 23.83 17.67 -6.74
C MET A 138 24.44 19.08 -6.76
N THR A 139 24.61 19.63 -7.96
CA THR A 139 24.84 21.06 -8.14
C THR A 139 23.57 21.83 -7.77
N ALA A 140 23.69 23.11 -7.45
CA ALA A 140 22.53 23.95 -7.14
C ALA A 140 21.46 23.96 -8.25
N ARG A 141 21.88 23.88 -9.53
CA ARG A 141 20.95 23.81 -10.68
C ARG A 141 20.19 22.49 -10.71
N GLU A 142 20.89 21.37 -10.52
CA GLU A 142 20.27 20.03 -10.49
C GLU A 142 19.33 19.90 -9.29
N GLY A 143 19.74 20.37 -8.10
CA GLY A 143 18.92 20.39 -6.90
C GLY A 143 17.65 21.21 -7.09
N LEU A 144 17.75 22.41 -7.66
CA LEU A 144 16.57 23.25 -7.94
C LEU A 144 15.62 22.58 -8.95
N HIS A 145 16.15 21.94 -9.99
CA HIS A 145 15.32 21.19 -10.94
C HIS A 145 14.59 20.03 -10.25
N MET A 146 15.30 19.26 -9.42
CA MET A 146 14.70 18.18 -8.64
C MET A 146 13.63 18.68 -7.67
N ASP A 147 13.86 19.83 -7.04
CA ASP A 147 12.86 20.46 -6.16
C ASP A 147 11.61 20.89 -6.92
N ILE A 148 11.76 21.53 -8.09
CA ILE A 148 10.62 21.91 -8.94
C ILE A 148 9.77 20.68 -9.29
N ILE A 149 10.40 19.59 -9.74
CA ILE A 149 9.69 18.36 -10.07
C ILE A 149 9.00 17.78 -8.82
N ARG A 150 9.72 17.73 -7.70
CA ARG A 150 9.19 17.20 -6.44
C ARG A 150 7.99 17.99 -5.94
N TYR A 151 8.06 19.32 -5.92
CA TYR A 151 6.93 20.15 -5.49
C TYR A 151 5.74 20.04 -6.45
N ALA A 152 5.97 19.90 -7.76
CA ALA A 152 4.90 19.61 -8.71
C ALA A 152 4.21 18.27 -8.40
N ASN A 153 4.99 17.22 -8.12
CA ASN A 153 4.46 15.92 -7.71
C ASN A 153 3.71 15.98 -6.37
N TYR A 154 4.23 16.73 -5.39
CA TYR A 154 3.57 16.95 -4.10
C TYR A 154 2.18 17.60 -4.27
N LEU A 155 2.10 18.66 -5.06
CA LEU A 155 0.83 19.35 -5.34
C LEU A 155 -0.16 18.43 -6.06
N HIS A 156 0.34 17.62 -6.99
CA HIS A 156 -0.48 16.63 -7.68
C HIS A 156 -1.03 15.58 -6.70
N TRP A 157 -0.17 14.96 -5.89
CA TRP A 157 -0.58 14.01 -4.85
C TRP A 157 -1.57 14.63 -3.86
N HIS A 158 -1.32 15.85 -3.38
CA HIS A 158 -2.19 16.53 -2.41
C HIS A 158 -3.59 16.78 -3.00
N LYS A 159 -3.65 17.18 -4.28
CA LYS A 159 -4.92 17.32 -5.01
C LYS A 159 -5.65 15.98 -5.08
N GLU A 160 -4.98 14.90 -5.47
CA GLU A 160 -5.59 13.57 -5.55
C GLU A 160 -6.09 13.09 -4.19
N LYS A 161 -5.31 13.28 -3.12
CA LYS A 161 -5.70 12.91 -1.76
C LYS A 161 -6.91 13.69 -1.25
N SER A 162 -6.97 14.98 -1.59
CA SER A 162 -8.13 15.82 -1.29
C SER A 162 -9.39 15.29 -1.99
N VAL A 163 -9.27 14.93 -3.28
CA VAL A 163 -10.37 14.34 -4.04
C VAL A 163 -10.82 13.01 -3.42
N GLU A 164 -9.90 12.07 -3.17
CA GLU A 164 -10.20 10.76 -2.54
C GLU A 164 -10.93 10.93 -1.20
N THR A 165 -10.46 11.83 -0.35
CA THR A 165 -11.07 12.11 0.95
C THR A 165 -12.49 12.67 0.78
N THR A 166 -12.68 13.65 -0.11
CA THR A 166 -14.01 14.22 -0.36
C THR A 166 -14.98 13.20 -0.95
N GLU A 167 -14.51 12.33 -1.86
CA GLU A 167 -15.33 11.25 -2.41
C GLU A 167 -15.77 10.25 -1.35
N LEU A 168 -14.87 9.86 -0.44
CA LEU A 168 -15.20 8.95 0.66
C LEU A 168 -16.26 9.58 1.58
N MET A 169 -16.07 10.85 1.96
CA MET A 169 -17.06 11.59 2.75
C MET A 169 -18.42 11.70 2.04
N MET A 170 -18.42 11.90 0.72
CA MET A 170 -19.65 11.91 -0.07
C MET A 170 -20.33 10.54 -0.09
N LYS A 171 -19.57 9.44 -0.27
CA LYS A 171 -20.08 8.06 -0.24
C LYS A 171 -20.68 7.71 1.12
N GLU A 172 -20.04 8.08 2.21
CA GLU A 172 -20.55 7.89 3.58
C GLU A 172 -21.85 8.66 3.81
N LYS A 173 -21.90 9.95 3.41
CA LYS A 173 -23.12 10.76 3.49
C LYS A 173 -24.25 10.17 2.67
N LEU A 174 -23.98 9.69 1.46
CA LEU A 174 -24.96 9.03 0.60
C LEU A 174 -25.47 7.72 1.23
N ALA A 175 -24.60 6.92 1.85
CA ALA A 175 -24.98 5.72 2.57
C ALA A 175 -25.91 6.03 3.77
N ALA A 176 -25.59 7.08 4.54
CA ALA A 176 -26.44 7.55 5.64
C ALA A 176 -27.83 8.00 5.15
N ILE A 177 -27.88 8.78 4.06
CA ILE A 177 -29.14 9.21 3.43
C ILE A 177 -29.96 7.99 2.97
N ARG A 178 -29.31 7.02 2.31
CA ARG A 178 -29.97 5.77 1.88
C ARG A 178 -30.62 5.04 3.05
N THR A 179 -29.94 4.93 4.20
CA THR A 179 -30.48 4.30 5.41
C THR A 179 -31.72 5.03 5.93
N VAL A 180 -31.68 6.36 6.01
CA VAL A 180 -32.82 7.18 6.47
C VAL A 180 -34.02 7.05 5.54
N LEU A 181 -33.80 7.09 4.21
CA LEU A 181 -34.87 6.96 3.23
C LEU A 181 -35.43 5.54 3.19
N GLY A 182 -34.60 4.50 3.28
CA GLY A 182 -35.03 3.10 3.33
C GLY A 182 -35.93 2.79 4.53
N GLY A 183 -35.63 3.39 5.69
CA GLY A 183 -36.46 3.28 6.90
C GLY A 183 -37.85 3.91 6.79
N ARG A 184 -38.08 4.84 5.84
CA ARG A 184 -39.41 5.44 5.63
C ARG A 184 -40.39 4.49 4.93
N PHE A 185 -39.89 3.58 4.11
CA PHE A 185 -40.73 2.65 3.33
C PHE A 185 -40.99 1.33 4.05
N THR A 186 -40.15 0.93 5.01
CA THR A 186 -40.36 -0.30 5.79
C THR A 186 -41.56 -0.21 6.76
N ARG A 187 -41.92 1.01 7.21
CA ARG A 187 -43.16 1.25 7.99
C ARG A 187 -44.43 1.31 7.14
N ALA A 188 -44.30 1.46 5.83
CA ALA A 188 -45.44 1.55 4.90
C ALA A 188 -45.86 0.19 4.30
N ARG A 189 -45.28 -0.94 4.76
CA ARG A 189 -45.66 -2.27 4.26
C ARG A 189 -46.88 -2.84 4.98
N ARG A 190 -48.02 -2.20 4.74
CA ARG A 190 -49.31 -2.87 4.55
C ARG A 190 -49.89 -2.26 3.27
N VAL A 191 -49.50 -2.81 2.12
CA VAL A 191 -50.27 -2.96 0.86
C VAL A 191 -49.29 -3.49 -0.20
N GLY A 192 -49.66 -4.60 -0.82
CA GLY A 192 -48.83 -5.31 -1.79
C GLY A 192 -48.68 -4.56 -3.13
N ARG A 193 -47.43 -4.39 -3.57
CA ARG A 193 -47.07 -4.22 -4.99
C ARG A 193 -45.60 -4.61 -5.16
N ASN A 194 -45.28 -5.31 -6.26
CA ASN A 194 -44.01 -6.02 -6.50
C ASN A 194 -42.75 -5.17 -6.23
N ASP A 195 -41.96 -5.60 -5.23
CA ASP A 195 -40.72 -4.97 -4.73
C ASP A 195 -39.53 -4.99 -5.71
N GLN A 196 -39.54 -5.90 -6.69
CA GLN A 196 -38.38 -6.16 -7.55
C GLN A 196 -38.06 -5.01 -8.52
N THR A 197 -39.02 -4.12 -8.79
CA THR A 197 -38.87 -3.01 -9.76
C THR A 197 -38.24 -1.77 -9.15
N VAL A 198 -38.40 -1.53 -7.84
CA VAL A 198 -37.89 -0.30 -7.19
C VAL A 198 -36.42 -0.42 -6.80
N GLN A 199 -36.01 -1.62 -6.36
CA GLN A 199 -34.61 -1.90 -6.02
C GLN A 199 -33.70 -1.93 -7.26
N SER A 200 -34.22 -2.36 -8.41
CA SER A 200 -33.46 -2.42 -9.67
C SER A 200 -33.22 -1.03 -10.29
N ILE A 201 -34.20 -0.12 -10.20
CA ILE A 201 -34.06 1.28 -10.66
C ILE A 201 -33.05 2.06 -9.81
N ALA A 202 -33.10 1.90 -8.48
CA ALA A 202 -32.14 2.54 -7.58
C ALA A 202 -30.71 2.02 -7.76
N ALA A 203 -30.53 0.78 -8.20
CA ALA A 203 -29.23 0.21 -8.51
C ALA A 203 -28.66 0.68 -9.86
N SER A 204 -29.52 0.89 -10.87
CA SER A 204 -29.09 1.35 -12.21
C SER A 204 -28.66 2.82 -12.24
N GLU A 205 -29.30 3.68 -11.45
CA GLU A 205 -29.01 5.13 -11.41
C GLU A 205 -27.68 5.47 -10.73
N LEU A 206 -27.18 4.63 -9.80
CA LEU A 206 -25.89 4.85 -9.13
C LEU A 206 -24.69 4.26 -9.89
N SER A 207 -24.92 3.36 -10.84
CA SER A 207 -23.86 2.76 -11.67
C SER A 207 -23.17 3.78 -12.58
N THR A 208 -23.86 4.89 -12.90
CA THR A 208 -23.35 5.95 -13.79
C THR A 208 -22.42 6.95 -13.10
N CYS A 209 -22.33 6.93 -11.77
CA CYS A 209 -21.43 7.78 -10.98
C CYS A 209 -20.20 6.99 -10.49
N SER A 210 -19.40 6.47 -11.41
CA SER A 210 -18.15 5.77 -11.09
C SER A 210 -16.96 6.72 -11.21
N LEU A 211 -16.53 7.30 -10.09
CA LEU A 211 -15.19 7.89 -9.97
C LEU A 211 -14.23 6.78 -9.51
N ARG A 212 -13.23 6.48 -10.35
CA ARG A 212 -12.25 5.44 -10.10
C ARG A 212 -11.34 5.86 -8.95
N SER A 213 -11.18 4.98 -7.96
CA SER A 213 -10.20 5.09 -6.88
C SER A 213 -8.77 5.15 -7.44
N VAL A 214 -7.94 6.06 -6.93
CA VAL A 214 -6.51 6.21 -7.30
C VAL A 214 -5.59 5.39 -6.37
N ARG A 215 -6.09 4.92 -5.21
CA ARG A 215 -5.33 4.04 -4.31
C ARG A 215 -5.17 2.65 -4.93
N SER A 216 -3.93 2.30 -5.26
CA SER A 216 -3.56 0.97 -5.75
C SER A 216 -3.23 0.08 -4.57
N THR A 217 -4.17 -0.74 -4.12
CA THR A 217 -3.82 -1.87 -3.26
C THR A 217 -3.02 -2.90 -4.08
N ARG A 218 -2.01 -3.54 -3.49
CA ARG A 218 -1.30 -4.68 -4.11
C ARG A 218 -2.33 -5.78 -4.40
N SER A 219 -2.73 -5.93 -5.66
CA SER A 219 -3.60 -7.02 -6.10
C SER A 219 -2.84 -8.34 -5.98
N LYS A 220 -3.39 -9.31 -5.25
CA LYS A 220 -2.93 -10.71 -5.29
C LYS A 220 -3.07 -11.20 -6.73
N ARG A 221 -1.96 -11.23 -7.48
CA ARG A 221 -1.95 -11.71 -8.87
C ARG A 221 -2.38 -13.17 -8.87
N GLY A 222 -3.53 -13.44 -9.51
CA GLY A 222 -3.89 -14.77 -9.98
C GLY A 222 -2.88 -15.21 -11.05
N ASN A 223 -2.39 -16.42 -10.88
CA ASN A 223 -1.42 -17.07 -11.76
C ASN A 223 -2.04 -17.33 -13.15
N PRO A 224 -1.39 -17.00 -14.27
CA PRO A 224 -1.77 -17.53 -15.57
C PRO A 224 -0.91 -18.75 -15.93
N GLY A 225 -1.58 -19.87 -16.23
CA GLY A 225 -1.02 -21.00 -16.99
C GLY A 225 -0.23 -22.01 -16.19
#